data_AF-A0A967H0F7-F1
#
_entry.id   AF-A0A967H0F7-F1
#
_cell.length_a   1.000
_cell.length_b   1.000
_cell.length_c   1.000
_cell.angle_alpha   90.00
_cell.angle_beta   90.00
_cell.angle_gamma   90.00
#
_symmetry.space_group_name_H-M   'P 1'
#
loop_
_entity.id
_entity.type
_entity.pdbx_description
1 polymer ?
#
loop_
_entity_poly.entity_id
_entity_poly.type
_entity_poly.pdbx_seq_one_letter_code
_entity_poly.pdbx_strand_id
1 'polypeptide(L)' 'HGARYLKYWYDEGRGTVVCLVDAPSREACEAVHRHAHGMVADEIINVE' A
#
# COMPACT_ATOMS: atom_id res chain seq x y z
N HIS A 1 4.67 12.11 2.92
CA HIS A 1 3.65 11.49 2.04
C HIS A 1 2.21 11.69 2.52
N GLY A 2 1.92 11.81 3.82
CA GLY A 2 0.54 12.05 4.28
C GLY A 2 -0.39 10.84 4.13
N ALA A 3 0.15 9.66 3.81
CA ALA A 3 -0.60 8.41 3.78
C ALA A 3 -0.61 7.76 5.17
N ARG A 4 -1.76 7.19 5.53
CA ARG A 4 -2.02 6.48 6.77
C ARG A 4 -2.45 5.05 6.45
N TYR A 5 -1.56 4.10 6.76
CA TYR A 5 -1.83 2.68 6.57
C TYR A 5 -2.76 2.21 7.69
N LEU A 6 -3.97 1.81 7.32
CA LEU A 6 -5.04 1.46 8.24
C LEU A 6 -4.95 0.00 8.66
N LYS A 7 -4.68 -0.88 7.68
CA LYS A 7 -4.63 -2.32 7.89
C LYS A 7 -3.84 -2.97 6.77
N TYR A 8 -3.28 -4.13 7.06
CA TYR A 8 -2.73 -5.02 6.05
C TYR A 8 -3.19 -6.45 6.31
N TRP A 9 -3.13 -7.25 5.25
CA TRP A 9 -3.38 -8.68 5.28
C TRP A 9 -2.31 -9.37 4.44
N TYR A 10 -1.84 -10.52 4.91
CA TYR A 10 -0.92 -11.38 4.19
C TYR A 10 -1.58 -12.74 3.97
N ASP A 11 -1.69 -13.15 2.71
CA ASP A 11 -2.07 -14.49 2.31
C ASP A 11 -0.78 -15.26 1.97
N GLU A 12 -0.37 -16.13 2.89
CA GLU A 12 0.84 -16.95 2.73
C GLU A 12 0.72 -17.97 1.59
N GLY A 13 -0.49 -18.53 1.36
CA GLY A 13 -0.72 -19.51 0.31
C GLY A 13 -0.58 -18.92 -1.10
N ARG A 14 -0.88 -17.64 -1.25
CA ARG A 14 -0.72 -16.89 -2.51
C ARG A 14 0.53 -16.02 -2.56
N GLY A 15 1.24 -15.86 -1.45
CA GLY A 15 2.35 -14.92 -1.32
C GLY A 15 1.93 -13.47 -1.58
N THR A 16 0.72 -13.08 -1.20
CA THR A 16 0.13 -11.77 -1.54
C THR A 16 -0.06 -10.92 -0.29
N VAL A 17 0.36 -9.65 -0.36
CA VAL A 17 0.07 -8.64 0.67
C VAL A 17 -0.93 -7.65 0.11
N VAL A 18 -1.97 -7.34 0.89
CA VAL A 18 -2.91 -6.26 0.59
C VAL A 18 -2.85 -5.23 1.72
N CYS A 19 -2.73 -3.95 1.36
CA CYS A 19 -2.74 -2.83 2.30
C CYS A 19 -3.99 -1.98 2.07
N LEU A 20 -4.71 -1.64 3.14
CA LEU A 20 -5.72 -0.59 3.12
C LEU A 20 -5.09 0.70 3.64
N VAL A 21 -5.14 1.74 2.82
CA VAL A 21 -4.43 3.00 3.06
C VAL A 21 -5.36 4.17 2.79
N ASP A 22 -5.40 5.12 3.73
CA ASP A 22 -6.01 6.43 3.54
C ASP A 22 -4.89 7.40 3.14
N ALA A 23 -4.94 7.95 1.93
CA ALA A 23 -3.88 8.75 1.37
C ALA A 23 -4.40 9.85 0.43
N PRO A 24 -3.68 10.97 0.31
CA PRO A 24 -4.09 12.08 -0.56
C PRO A 24 -3.97 11.76 -2.06
N SER A 25 -3.17 10.75 -2.44
CA SER A 25 -3.04 10.27 -3.82
C SER A 25 -2.41 8.88 -3.87
N ARG A 26 -2.47 8.25 -5.06
CA ARG A 26 -1.78 6.98 -5.34
C ARG A 26 -0.27 7.10 -5.16
N GLU A 27 0.30 8.19 -5.64
CA GLU A 27 1.73 8.48 -5.56
C GLU A 27 2.18 8.60 -4.11
N ALA A 28 1.33 9.14 -3.23
CA ALA A 28 1.61 9.20 -1.80
C ALA A 28 1.69 7.80 -1.17
N CYS A 29 0.81 6.86 -1.56
CA CYS A 29 0.91 5.45 -1.15
C CYS A 29 2.23 4.82 -1.63
N GLU A 30 2.53 4.94 -2.94
CA GLU A 30 3.76 4.36 -3.49
C GLU A 30 5.02 4.94 -2.86
N ALA A 31 5.05 6.25 -2.61
CA ALA A 31 6.21 6.90 -2.04
C ALA A 31 6.49 6.45 -0.60
N VAL A 32 5.46 6.10 0.20
CA VAL A 32 5.66 5.44 1.50
C VAL A 32 6.31 4.09 1.33
N HIS A 33 5.78 3.23 0.44
CA HIS A 33 6.35 1.91 0.18
C HIS A 33 7.81 1.98 -0.30
N ARG A 34 8.11 2.85 -1.30
CA ARG A 34 9.49 3.07 -1.78
C ARG A 34 10.42 3.51 -0.65
N HIS A 35 9.99 4.46 0.18
CA HIS A 35 10.83 4.98 1.27
C HIS A 35 11.01 3.97 2.41
N ALA A 36 9.99 3.16 2.71
CA ALA A 36 10.02 2.22 3.84
C ALA A 36 10.89 1.00 3.54
N HIS A 37 10.75 0.41 2.36
CA HIS A 37 11.36 -0.89 2.04
C HIS A 37 11.73 -1.05 0.57
N GLY A 38 11.67 0.01 -0.25
CA GLY A 38 12.07 -0.01 -1.67
C GLY A 38 11.09 -0.71 -2.61
N MET A 39 10.31 -1.68 -2.13
CA MET A 39 9.22 -2.31 -2.91
C MET A 39 8.04 -1.34 -3.08
N VAL A 40 7.20 -1.57 -4.10
CA VAL A 40 5.90 -0.88 -4.33
C VAL A 40 4.82 -1.92 -4.56
N ALA A 41 3.55 -1.53 -4.44
CA ALA A 41 2.44 -2.41 -4.80
C ALA A 41 2.40 -2.63 -6.33
N ASP A 42 2.13 -3.86 -6.75
CA ASP A 42 1.92 -4.19 -8.17
C ASP A 42 0.68 -3.49 -8.73
N GLU A 43 -0.35 -3.35 -7.91
CA GLU A 43 -1.58 -2.65 -8.22
C GLU A 43 -2.02 -1.78 -7.04
N ILE A 44 -2.53 -0.59 -7.34
CA ILE A 44 -3.23 0.26 -6.38
C ILE A 44 -4.66 0.45 -6.90
N ILE A 45 -5.65 0.36 -6.03
CA ILE A 45 -7.06 0.50 -6.40
C ILE A 45 -7.65 1.55 -5.47
N ASN A 46 -8.27 2.58 -6.04
CA ASN A 46 -9.02 3.55 -5.25
C ASN A 46 -10.36 2.93 -4.86
N VAL A 47 -10.71 3.02 -3.58
CA VAL A 47 -11.96 2.49 -3.01
C VAL A 47 -12.71 3.63 -2.31
N GLU A 48 -14.05 3.66 -2.45
CA GLU A 48 -14.95 4.67 -1.88
C GLU A 48 -15.64 4.18 -0.60
#